data_AF-A0AA92PDT3-F1
#
_entry.id   AF-A0AA92PDT3-F1
#
_cell.length_a   1.000
_cell.length_b   1.000
_cell.length_c   1.000
_cell.angle_alpha   90.00
_cell.angle_beta   90.00
_cell.angle_gamma   90.00
#
_symmetry.space_group_name_H-M   'P 1'
#
loop_
_entity.id
_entity.type
_entity.pdbx_description
1 polymer ?
#
loop_
_entity_poly.entity_id
_entity_poly.type
_entity_poly.pdbx_seq_one_letter_code
_entity_poly.pdbx_strand_id
1 'polypeptide(L)'
;HGGKSIAERELGWNRVTIGKGIKELNSGITCVDNYQGRGRKKAEEHLPTLLEDIKKLVDSQSQIDPTFKSQRLYTRLGASVVRHQLIEKFGYAEEELPTSETIRVKLNDLGYRLKRVAKIQPQKKFPKLMQSLSN
;
A
#
# COMPACT_ATOMS: atom_id res chain seq x y z
N HIS A 1 -28.18 30.84 -19.99
CA HIS A 1 -26.97 30.13 -19.53
C HIS A 1 -27.34 29.20 -18.38
N GLY A 2 -27.36 27.87 -18.55
CA GLY A 2 -27.78 26.97 -17.45
C GLY A 2 -27.91 25.48 -17.79
N GLY A 3 -27.98 25.10 -19.06
CA GLY A 3 -28.23 23.70 -19.46
C GLY A 3 -27.25 22.66 -18.88
N LYS A 4 -25.98 23.03 -18.68
CA LYS A 4 -24.98 22.13 -18.07
C LYS A 4 -25.26 21.82 -16.60
N SER A 5 -25.69 22.82 -15.83
CA SER A 5 -26.04 22.66 -14.42
C SER A 5 -27.34 21.87 -14.24
N ILE A 6 -28.28 22.01 -15.18
CA ILE A 6 -29.53 21.23 -15.19
C ILE A 6 -29.22 19.77 -15.51
N ALA A 7 -28.42 19.48 -16.53
CA ALA A 7 -28.02 18.12 -16.87
C ALA A 7 -27.25 17.42 -15.73
N GLU A 8 -26.42 18.15 -14.99
CA GLU A 8 -25.75 17.60 -13.79
C GLU A 8 -26.74 17.23 -12.70
N ARG A 9 -27.72 18.09 -12.42
CA ARG A 9 -28.71 17.85 -11.36
C ARG A 9 -29.69 16.74 -11.71
N GLU A 10 -30.22 16.73 -12.93
CA GLU A 10 -31.31 15.82 -13.33
C GLU A 10 -30.78 14.45 -13.83
N LEU A 11 -29.59 14.43 -14.45
CA LEU A 11 -29.04 13.24 -15.12
C LEU A 11 -27.74 12.74 -14.48
N GLY A 12 -27.19 13.46 -13.49
CA GLY A 12 -25.91 13.11 -12.87
C GLY A 12 -24.70 13.32 -13.79
N TRP A 13 -24.87 14.04 -14.90
CA TRP A 13 -23.79 14.24 -15.86
C TRP A 13 -22.81 15.31 -15.40
N ASN A 14 -21.52 14.99 -15.42
CA ASN A 14 -20.49 15.93 -15.00
C ASN A 14 -20.46 17.17 -15.92
N ARG A 15 -20.79 18.35 -15.36
CA ARG A 15 -20.89 19.61 -16.13
C ARG A 15 -19.58 20.00 -16.85
N VAL A 16 -18.42 19.61 -16.31
CA VAL A 16 -17.10 19.88 -16.92
C VAL A 16 -16.92 19.02 -18.17
N THR A 17 -17.35 17.76 -18.11
CA THR A 17 -17.30 16.82 -19.24
C THR A 17 -18.24 17.26 -20.36
N ILE A 18 -19.47 17.68 -20.04
CA ILE A 18 -20.39 18.29 -21.01
C ILE A 18 -19.76 19.54 -21.64
N GLY A 19 -19.13 20.37 -20.82
CA GLY A 19 -18.44 21.57 -21.28
C GLY A 19 -17.28 21.27 -22.25
N LYS A 20 -16.51 20.21 -22.01
CA LYS A 20 -15.46 19.72 -22.90
C LYS A 20 -16.06 19.23 -24.22
N GLY A 21 -17.05 18.34 -24.18
CA GLY A 21 -17.68 17.78 -25.38
C GLY A 21 -18.34 18.83 -26.29
N ILE A 22 -18.98 19.86 -25.74
CA ILE A 22 -19.54 20.96 -26.55
C ILE A 22 -18.44 21.75 -27.27
N LYS A 23 -17.28 21.97 -26.61
CA LYS A 23 -16.16 22.66 -27.25
C LYS A 23 -15.53 21.82 -28.36
N GLU A 24 -15.37 20.52 -28.14
CA GLU A 24 -14.88 19.58 -29.15
C GLU A 24 -15.82 19.55 -30.36
N LEU A 25 -17.14 19.46 -30.14
CA LEU A 25 -18.14 19.49 -31.21
C LEU A 25 -18.08 20.78 -32.03
N ASN A 26 -17.99 21.94 -31.37
CA ASN A 26 -17.99 23.24 -32.05
C ASN A 26 -16.68 23.54 -32.79
N SER A 27 -15.56 23.02 -32.31
CA SER A 27 -14.23 23.26 -32.90
C SER A 27 -13.82 22.18 -33.92
N GLY A 28 -14.49 21.04 -33.94
CA GLY A 28 -14.10 19.87 -34.74
C GLY A 28 -12.82 19.18 -34.24
N ILE A 29 -12.28 19.59 -33.08
CA ILE A 29 -11.02 19.09 -32.52
C ILE A 29 -11.33 18.20 -31.32
N THR A 30 -10.84 16.96 -31.34
CA THR A 30 -10.88 16.07 -30.17
C THR A 30 -9.79 16.46 -29.17
N CYS A 31 -10.17 16.85 -27.95
CA CYS A 31 -9.21 17.23 -26.92
C CYS A 31 -8.67 15.98 -26.21
N VAL A 32 -7.48 15.54 -26.63
CA VAL A 32 -6.75 14.43 -25.98
C VAL A 32 -6.19 14.89 -24.63
N ASP A 33 -6.47 14.12 -23.58
CA ASP A 33 -5.94 14.41 -22.26
C ASP A 33 -4.44 14.11 -22.21
N ASN A 34 -3.63 15.10 -21.78
CA ASN A 34 -2.19 14.93 -21.61
C ASN A 34 -1.88 14.22 -20.27
N TYR A 35 -2.21 12.93 -20.17
CA TYR A 35 -1.91 12.14 -18.97
C TYR A 35 -0.41 12.05 -18.68
N GLN A 36 0.43 12.06 -19.73
CA GLN A 36 1.88 12.00 -19.59
C GLN A 36 2.48 13.26 -18.97
N GLY A 37 1.84 14.42 -19.18
CA GLY A 37 2.21 15.68 -18.54
C GLY A 37 1.71 15.85 -17.10
N ARG A 38 0.98 14.87 -16.54
CA ARG A 38 0.58 14.91 -15.13
C ARG A 38 1.80 14.65 -14.25
N GLY A 39 1.90 15.40 -13.15
CA GLY A 39 3.10 15.62 -12.32
C GLY A 39 3.94 14.40 -11.90
N ARG A 40 4.13 14.19 -10.59
CA ARG A 40 5.05 13.15 -10.10
C ARG A 40 4.54 11.75 -10.44
N LYS A 41 5.38 10.99 -11.13
CA LYS A 41 5.14 9.57 -11.42
C LYS A 41 5.38 8.70 -10.19
N LYS A 42 4.80 7.51 -10.19
CA LYS A 42 5.01 6.55 -9.10
C LYS A 42 6.40 5.92 -9.18
N ALA A 43 6.91 5.39 -8.08
CA ALA A 43 8.23 4.77 -8.02
C ALA A 43 8.39 3.61 -9.02
N GLU A 44 7.33 2.81 -9.21
CA GLU A 44 7.26 1.69 -10.16
C GLU A 44 7.31 2.12 -11.63
N GLU A 45 7.03 3.39 -11.96
CA GLU A 45 7.24 3.89 -13.33
C GLU A 45 8.74 4.11 -13.61
N HIS A 46 9.53 4.43 -12.57
CA HIS A 46 10.97 4.59 -12.68
C HIS A 46 11.73 3.27 -12.46
N LEU A 47 11.20 2.42 -11.57
CA LEU A 47 11.79 1.14 -11.17
C LEU A 47 10.74 0.02 -11.36
N PRO A 48 10.58 -0.51 -12.59
CA PRO A 48 9.49 -1.44 -12.91
C PRO A 48 9.55 -2.75 -12.12
N THR A 49 10.74 -3.21 -11.74
CA THR A 49 10.96 -4.45 -10.98
C THR A 49 10.80 -4.29 -9.47
N LEU A 50 10.69 -3.06 -8.97
CA LEU A 50 10.71 -2.75 -7.54
C LEU A 50 9.65 -3.52 -6.74
N LEU A 51 8.42 -3.60 -7.27
CA LEU A 51 7.32 -4.27 -6.58
C LEU A 51 7.52 -5.78 -6.50
N GLU A 52 8.06 -6.39 -7.56
CA GLU A 52 8.36 -7.82 -7.58
C GLU A 52 9.48 -8.17 -6.61
N ASP A 53 10.51 -7.33 -6.53
CA ASP A 53 11.65 -7.56 -5.64
C ASP A 53 11.28 -7.36 -4.17
N ILE A 54 10.45 -6.34 -3.87
CA ILE A 54 9.84 -6.17 -2.54
C ILE A 54 9.04 -7.43 -2.18
N LYS A 55 8.23 -7.95 -3.10
CA LYS A 55 7.42 -9.14 -2.87
C LYS A 55 8.29 -10.38 -2.60
N LYS A 56 9.28 -10.67 -3.45
CA LYS A 56 10.23 -11.79 -3.26
C LYS A 56 10.91 -11.75 -1.90
N LEU A 57 11.30 -10.56 -1.46
CA LEU A 57 11.98 -10.35 -0.19
C LEU A 57 11.06 -10.61 1.01
N VAL A 58 9.83 -10.09 0.94
CA VAL A 58 8.89 -10.07 2.05
C VAL A 58 8.09 -11.36 2.18
N ASP A 59 7.80 -12.05 1.07
CA ASP A 59 6.97 -13.26 1.05
C ASP A 59 7.51 -14.33 1.99
N SER A 60 8.82 -14.57 1.96
CA SER A 60 9.49 -15.56 2.82
C SER A 60 9.32 -15.31 4.33
N GLN A 61 9.04 -14.07 4.73
CA GLN A 61 8.92 -13.65 6.13
C GLN A 61 7.50 -13.19 6.50
N SER A 62 6.56 -13.35 5.58
CA SER A 62 5.16 -13.01 5.78
C SER A 62 4.44 -14.13 6.54
N GLN A 63 3.55 -13.75 7.45
CA GLN A 63 2.73 -14.66 8.23
C GLN A 63 1.27 -14.25 8.09
N ILE A 64 0.39 -15.22 7.89
CA ILE A 64 -1.07 -14.99 7.91
C ILE A 64 -1.47 -14.51 9.31
N ASP A 65 -2.55 -13.73 9.38
CA ASP A 65 -3.17 -13.33 10.64
C ASP A 65 -3.32 -14.52 11.60
N PRO A 66 -2.63 -14.52 12.75
CA PRO A 66 -2.67 -15.64 13.70
C PRO A 66 -4.06 -15.96 14.23
N THR A 67 -4.98 -14.99 14.20
CA THR A 67 -6.38 -15.20 14.61
C THR A 67 -7.23 -15.88 13.53
N PHE A 68 -6.70 -16.00 12.31
CA PHE A 68 -7.39 -16.50 11.11
C PHE A 68 -8.72 -15.79 10.80
N LYS A 69 -8.95 -14.60 11.37
CA LYS A 69 -10.15 -13.78 11.12
C LYS A 69 -10.02 -12.89 9.88
N SER A 70 -8.80 -12.76 9.34
CA SER A 70 -8.53 -11.93 8.18
C SER A 70 -7.48 -12.56 7.27
N GLN A 71 -7.54 -12.22 5.98
CA GLN A 71 -6.53 -12.59 4.99
C GLN A 71 -5.30 -11.67 5.02
N ARG A 72 -5.10 -10.90 6.11
CA ARG A 72 -3.99 -9.96 6.20
C ARG A 72 -2.67 -10.72 6.36
N LEU A 73 -1.66 -10.30 5.61
CA LEU A 73 -0.29 -10.77 5.73
C LEU A 73 0.50 -9.82 6.61
N TYR A 74 1.03 -10.35 7.70
CA TYR A 74 1.88 -9.62 8.62
C TYR A 74 3.35 -9.91 8.37
N THR A 75 4.14 -8.86 8.38
CA THR A 75 5.59 -8.94 8.15
C THR A 75 6.33 -8.50 9.40
N ARG A 76 7.50 -9.09 9.60
CA ARG A 76 8.42 -8.72 10.69
C ARG A 76 9.39 -7.61 10.27
N LEU A 77 9.57 -7.43 8.96
CA LEU A 77 10.49 -6.45 8.39
C LEU A 77 9.83 -5.06 8.34
N GLY A 78 10.49 -4.09 8.96
CA GLY A 78 10.15 -2.68 8.80
C GLY A 78 10.59 -2.16 7.43
N ALA A 79 9.96 -1.07 6.96
CA ALA A 79 10.24 -0.51 5.64
C ALA A 79 11.69 -0.03 5.47
N SER A 80 12.35 0.46 6.52
CA SER A 80 13.78 0.79 6.49
C SER A 80 14.65 -0.44 6.26
N VAL A 81 14.34 -1.56 6.91
CA VAL A 81 15.08 -2.81 6.72
C VAL A 81 14.86 -3.37 5.32
N VAL A 82 13.62 -3.29 4.81
CA VAL A 82 13.33 -3.65 3.41
C VAL A 82 14.16 -2.79 2.45
N ARG A 83 14.26 -1.48 2.71
CA ARG A 83 15.12 -0.57 1.93
C ARG A 83 16.57 -1.04 1.88
N HIS A 84 17.17 -1.31 3.03
CA HIS A 84 18.57 -1.77 3.10
C HIS A 84 18.76 -3.11 2.39
N GLN A 85 17.85 -4.07 2.59
CA GLN A 85 17.95 -5.37 1.95
C GLN A 85 17.74 -5.32 0.43
N LEU A 86 16.97 -4.36 -0.09
CA LEU A 86 16.87 -4.13 -1.53
C LEU A 86 18.24 -3.69 -2.10
N ILE A 87 18.94 -2.79 -1.41
CA ILE A 87 20.30 -2.37 -1.79
C ILE A 87 21.26 -3.57 -1.73
N GLU A 88 21.26 -4.31 -0.61
CA GLU A 88 22.20 -5.43 -0.39
C GLU A 88 21.99 -6.62 -1.33
N LYS A 89 20.73 -7.01 -1.59
CA LYS A 89 20.41 -8.24 -2.32
C LYS A 89 20.12 -8.03 -3.80
N PHE A 90 19.57 -6.87 -4.16
CA PHE A 90 19.16 -6.57 -5.53
C PHE A 90 20.02 -5.47 -6.16
N GLY A 91 20.97 -4.88 -5.42
CA GLY A 91 22.00 -3.99 -5.97
C GLY A 91 21.50 -2.60 -6.36
N TYR A 92 20.35 -2.17 -5.84
CA TYR A 92 19.84 -0.82 -6.11
C TYR A 92 20.74 0.27 -5.52
N ALA A 93 20.89 1.38 -6.23
CA ALA A 93 21.59 2.56 -5.71
C ALA A 93 20.77 3.25 -4.60
N GLU A 94 21.45 3.85 -3.63
CA GLU A 94 20.78 4.46 -2.48
C GLU A 94 19.94 5.68 -2.89
N GLU A 95 20.42 6.42 -3.88
CA GLU A 95 19.84 7.66 -4.41
C GLU A 95 18.62 7.41 -5.31
N GLU A 96 18.61 6.30 -6.03
CA GLU A 96 17.52 5.93 -6.94
C GLU A 96 16.32 5.34 -6.19
N LEU A 97 16.61 4.70 -5.05
CA LEU A 97 15.62 3.96 -4.31
C LEU A 97 14.77 4.90 -3.44
N PRO A 98 13.43 4.79 -3.48
CA PRO A 98 12.58 5.76 -2.81
C PRO A 98 12.72 5.68 -1.29
N THR A 99 12.23 6.72 -0.61
CA THR A 99 12.30 6.81 0.85
C THR A 99 11.62 5.63 1.55
N SER A 100 12.00 5.36 2.80
CA SER A 100 11.39 4.31 3.63
C SER A 100 9.88 4.45 3.74
N GLU A 101 9.34 5.67 3.75
CA GLU A 101 7.89 5.89 3.79
C GLU A 101 7.21 5.49 2.48
N THR A 102 7.83 5.77 1.33
CA THR A 102 7.32 5.27 0.04
C THR A 102 7.30 3.75 0.02
N ILE A 103 8.35 3.09 0.50
CA ILE A 103 8.41 1.62 0.61
C ILE A 103 7.32 1.12 1.55
N ARG A 104 7.07 1.80 2.68
CA ARG A 104 5.96 1.46 3.60
C ARG A 104 4.60 1.52 2.91
N VAL A 105 4.36 2.55 2.09
CA VAL A 105 3.14 2.66 1.28
C VAL A 105 3.05 1.50 0.29
N LYS A 106 4.14 1.18 -0.43
CA LYS A 106 4.16 0.04 -1.36
C LYS A 106 3.91 -1.30 -0.68
N LEU A 107 4.45 -1.52 0.51
CA LEU A 107 4.16 -2.71 1.31
C LEU A 107 2.68 -2.81 1.65
N ASN A 108 2.05 -1.71 2.06
CA ASN A 108 0.62 -1.68 2.36
C ASN A 108 -0.24 -1.91 1.12
N ASP A 109 0.14 -1.33 -0.03
CA ASP A 109 -0.54 -1.51 -1.32
C ASP A 109 -0.48 -2.99 -1.78
N LEU A 110 0.65 -3.66 -1.51
CA LEU A 110 0.83 -5.10 -1.73
C LEU A 110 0.09 -5.98 -0.68
N GLY A 111 -0.55 -5.38 0.31
CA GLY A 111 -1.32 -6.08 1.33
C GLY A 111 -0.52 -6.53 2.56
N TYR A 112 0.78 -6.19 2.64
CA TYR A 112 1.61 -6.47 3.80
C TYR A 112 1.43 -5.42 4.87
N ARG A 113 1.34 -5.85 6.13
CA ARG A 113 1.27 -4.96 7.28
C ARG A 113 2.36 -5.29 8.28
N LEU A 114 3.03 -4.26 8.79
CA LEU A 114 3.97 -4.44 9.88
C LEU A 114 3.22 -4.83 11.15
N LYS A 115 3.56 -5.96 11.76
CA LYS A 115 3.07 -6.35 13.09
C LYS A 115 4.25 -6.59 14.00
N ARG A 116 4.27 -5.89 15.13
CA ARG A 116 5.16 -6.26 16.22
C ARG A 116 4.65 -7.59 16.77
N VAL A 117 5.45 -8.63 16.62
CA VAL A 117 5.15 -9.92 17.27
C VAL A 117 5.37 -9.72 18.76
N ALA A 118 4.31 -9.84 19.56
CA ALA A 118 4.47 -10.02 20.99
C ALA A 118 5.19 -11.35 21.20
N LYS A 119 6.37 -11.33 21.82
CA LYS A 119 7.00 -12.58 22.28
C LYS A 119 6.03 -13.25 23.24
N ILE A 120 5.88 -14.57 23.13
CA ILE A 120 5.16 -15.36 24.14
C ILE A 120 5.85 -15.09 25.47
N GLN A 121 5.11 -14.50 26.42
CA GLN A 121 5.58 -14.40 27.79
C GLN A 121 5.52 -15.81 28.38
N PRO A 122 6.63 -16.42 28.80
CA PRO A 122 6.61 -17.76 29.38
C PRO A 122 5.69 -17.74 30.60
N GLN A 123 4.75 -18.69 30.67
CA GLN A 123 3.90 -18.83 31.86
C GLN A 123 4.80 -19.19 33.04
N LYS A 124 4.92 -18.26 33.98
CA LYS A 124 5.69 -18.46 35.21
C LYS A 124 4.96 -19.52 36.05
N LYS A 125 5.59 -20.66 36.31
CA LYS A 125 5.03 -21.69 37.19
C LYS A 125 4.94 -21.13 38.60
N PHE A 126 3.73 -21.01 39.15
CA PHE A 126 3.54 -20.68 40.56
C PHE A 126 3.66 -21.95 41.41
N PRO A 127 4.23 -21.88 42.63
CA PRO A 127 4.23 -23.01 43.56
C PRO A 127 2.79 -23.44 43.86
N LYS A 128 2.50 -24.74 43.74
CA LYS A 128 1.21 -25.28 44.19
C LYS A 128 1.17 -25.25 45.71
N LEU A 129 0.07 -24.77 46.29
CA LEU A 129 -0.15 -24.84 47.74
C LEU A 129 -0.18 -26.33 48.15
N MET A 130 0.68 -26.72 49.09
CA MET A 130 0.62 -28.05 49.69
C MET A 130 -0.63 -28.14 50.55
N GLN A 131 -1.38 -29.24 50.39
CA GLN A 131 -2.48 -29.55 51.30
C GLN A 131 -1.87 -29.93 52.65
N SER A 132 -2.15 -29.14 53.68
CA SER A 132 -1.82 -29.50 55.06
C SER A 132 -2.78 -30.59 55.51
N LEU A 133 -2.25 -31.67 56.08
CA LEU A 133 -3.05 -32.67 56.78
C LEU A 133 -3.74 -31.99 57.96
N SER A 134 -5.07 -31.97 57.96
CA SER A 134 -5.86 -31.63 59.14
C SER A 134 -5.74 -32.79 60.14
N ASN A 135 -5.23 -32.50 61.33
CA ASN A 135 -5.19 -33.44 62.46
C ASN A 135 -6.60 -33.78 62.96
#